data_AF-A0A7X6QFU1-F1
#
_entry.id   AF-A0A7X6QFU1-F1
#
_cell.length_a   1.000
_cell.length_b   1.000
_cell.length_c   1.000
_cell.angle_alpha   90.00
_cell.angle_beta   90.00
_cell.angle_gamma   90.00
#
_symmetry.space_group_name_H-M   'P 1'
#
loop_
_entity.id
_entity.type
_entity.pdbx_description
1 polymer ?
#
loop_
_entity_poly.entity_id
_entity_poly.type
_entity_poly.pdbx_seq_one_letter_code
_entity_poly.pdbx_strand_id
1 'polypeptide(L)'
;NPYSFPLAFTVDRGILGYSGTNTNSLANQDDFAARLFGMEAGLFEELRHDELEGGMLTSSGSALFRFTKSAQVQSPEQAVIWTARKTGPHYLSLDMRGHDTDGLELSVDGTNVQVDGKKKGIIELGSLDAGSEIRFSVQFADTAPESGSFEARVSSLDLDIMQALSLEAISRGIEDLTMKEDHFFGEITAEEEGLLLVTVPYDPGWKAYVDGEPVAIQTVDSALMAIPLNSGHHRIFFAFLPVGFHEGLFVSLAALCVLILTGGEKLAVRAYRKGSAGRTDRKTVEEGEDQENLI
;
A
#
# COMPACT_ATOMS: atom_id res chain seq x y z
N ASN A 1 -14.94 -10.56 -8.07
CA ASN A 1 -13.78 -10.12 -8.88
C ASN A 1 -13.03 -11.38 -9.30
N PRO A 2 -13.01 -11.75 -10.59
CA PRO A 2 -12.40 -13.00 -11.08
C PRO A 2 -10.85 -12.98 -11.08
N TYR A 3 -10.24 -11.85 -10.75
CA TYR A 3 -8.79 -11.67 -10.69
C TYR A 3 -8.29 -11.59 -9.23
N SER A 4 -9.15 -11.90 -8.25
CA SER A 4 -8.81 -11.79 -6.83
C SER A 4 -8.10 -13.04 -6.34
N PHE A 5 -7.01 -12.85 -5.64
CA PHE A 5 -6.32 -13.93 -4.95
C PHE A 5 -6.97 -14.15 -3.57
N PRO A 6 -6.94 -15.38 -3.03
CA PRO A 6 -7.34 -15.62 -1.65
C PRO A 6 -6.33 -14.97 -0.69
N LEU A 7 -6.75 -14.73 0.56
CA LEU A 7 -5.89 -14.13 1.60
C LEU A 7 -4.62 -14.96 1.83
N ALA A 8 -4.74 -16.28 1.73
CA ALA A 8 -3.62 -17.20 1.88
C ALA A 8 -3.80 -18.41 0.96
N PHE A 9 -2.69 -18.94 0.43
CA PHE A 9 -2.66 -20.12 -0.44
C PHE A 9 -1.30 -20.81 -0.36
N THR A 10 -1.25 -22.09 -0.71
CA THR A 10 0.02 -22.85 -0.66
C THR A 10 0.94 -22.51 -1.82
N VAL A 11 2.26 -22.53 -1.56
CA VAL A 11 3.31 -22.23 -2.53
C VAL A 11 4.57 -23.07 -2.25
N ASP A 12 5.41 -23.21 -3.27
CA ASP A 12 6.73 -23.85 -3.13
C ASP A 12 7.68 -23.03 -2.24
N ARG A 13 8.60 -23.72 -1.55
CA ARG A 13 9.59 -23.09 -0.66
C ARG A 13 10.57 -22.16 -1.38
N GLY A 14 10.80 -22.35 -2.67
CA GLY A 14 11.66 -21.51 -3.50
C GLY A 14 11.26 -20.03 -3.52
N ILE A 15 10.00 -19.71 -3.18
CA ILE A 15 9.51 -18.34 -3.08
C ILE A 15 10.28 -17.49 -2.05
N LEU A 16 10.85 -18.11 -1.00
CA LEU A 16 11.66 -17.40 0.01
C LEU A 16 12.93 -16.78 -0.58
N GLY A 17 13.39 -17.28 -1.73
CA GLY A 17 14.51 -16.72 -2.48
C GLY A 17 14.12 -15.61 -3.45
N TYR A 18 12.85 -15.21 -3.52
CA TYR A 18 12.42 -14.07 -4.33
C TYR A 18 12.90 -12.75 -3.72
N SER A 19 13.34 -11.83 -4.58
CA SER A 19 13.55 -10.44 -4.18
C SER A 19 13.29 -9.48 -5.34
N GLY A 20 12.38 -8.52 -5.13
CA GLY A 20 11.95 -7.53 -6.11
C GLY A 20 12.95 -6.39 -6.31
N THR A 21 14.19 -6.70 -6.68
CA THR A 21 15.27 -5.71 -6.84
C THR A 21 15.33 -5.05 -8.21
N ASN A 22 14.53 -5.48 -9.18
CA ASN A 22 14.52 -4.86 -10.51
C ASN A 22 13.97 -3.42 -10.40
N THR A 23 14.56 -2.48 -11.14
CA THR A 23 14.02 -1.12 -11.24
C THR A 23 12.68 -1.10 -11.97
N ASN A 24 12.43 -2.09 -12.83
CA ASN A 24 11.14 -2.31 -13.46
C ASN A 24 10.18 -3.05 -12.50
N SER A 25 9.31 -2.27 -11.87
CA SER A 25 8.27 -2.77 -10.96
C SER A 25 7.25 -3.74 -11.59
N LEU A 26 7.00 -3.66 -12.90
CA LEU A 26 6.12 -4.60 -13.60
C LEU A 26 6.82 -5.93 -13.83
N ALA A 27 8.11 -5.90 -14.18
CA ALA A 27 8.92 -7.12 -14.30
C ALA A 27 9.12 -7.84 -12.95
N ASN A 28 9.18 -7.10 -11.83
CA ASN A 28 9.16 -7.72 -10.51
C ASN A 28 7.86 -8.50 -10.26
N GLN A 29 6.71 -7.98 -10.73
CA GLN A 29 5.42 -8.68 -10.61
C GLN A 29 5.37 -9.93 -11.48
N ASP A 30 5.92 -9.87 -12.70
CA ASP A 30 6.07 -11.06 -13.56
C ASP A 30 6.96 -12.13 -12.89
N ASP A 31 8.13 -11.76 -12.37
CA ASP A 31 9.03 -12.71 -11.67
C ASP A 31 8.37 -13.29 -10.43
N PHE A 32 7.63 -12.47 -9.68
CA PHE A 32 6.90 -12.94 -8.50
C PHE A 32 5.82 -13.95 -8.87
N ALA A 33 5.00 -13.66 -9.89
CA ALA A 33 4.01 -14.60 -10.41
C ALA A 33 4.65 -15.89 -10.93
N ALA A 34 5.76 -15.80 -11.67
CA ALA A 34 6.48 -16.95 -12.18
C ALA A 34 6.98 -17.86 -11.04
N ARG A 35 7.46 -17.28 -9.94
CA ARG A 35 7.90 -18.06 -8.75
C ARG A 35 6.75 -18.66 -7.96
N LEU A 36 5.60 -17.99 -7.91
CA LEU A 36 4.43 -18.50 -7.22
C LEU A 36 3.79 -19.69 -7.95
N PHE A 37 3.80 -19.68 -9.28
CA PHE A 37 2.99 -20.59 -10.08
C PHE A 37 3.80 -21.45 -11.08
N GLY A 38 5.11 -21.25 -11.19
CA GLY A 38 5.95 -21.99 -12.14
C GLY A 38 5.61 -21.72 -13.60
N MET A 39 4.86 -20.65 -13.89
CA MET A 39 4.47 -20.26 -15.24
C MET A 39 5.37 -19.12 -15.73
N GLU A 40 6.10 -19.33 -16.83
CA GLU A 40 6.80 -18.26 -17.57
C GLU A 40 5.83 -17.34 -18.33
N ALA A 41 4.64 -17.11 -17.78
CA ALA A 41 3.62 -16.28 -18.39
C ALA A 41 3.93 -14.82 -18.04
N GLY A 42 4.43 -14.05 -19.01
CA GLY A 42 4.65 -12.61 -18.85
C GLY A 42 3.31 -11.94 -18.63
N LEU A 43 3.03 -11.57 -17.39
CA LEU A 43 1.76 -10.98 -16.98
C LEU A 43 1.60 -9.58 -17.61
N PHE A 44 2.70 -8.87 -17.77
CA PHE A 44 2.78 -7.60 -18.47
C PHE A 44 3.53 -7.74 -19.81
N GLU A 45 2.90 -7.27 -20.88
CA GLU A 45 3.54 -7.14 -22.18
C GLU A 45 3.99 -5.67 -22.39
N GLU A 46 5.30 -5.42 -22.46
CA GLU A 46 5.86 -4.08 -22.66
C GLU A 46 5.72 -3.62 -24.12
N LEU A 47 5.18 -2.41 -24.32
CA LEU A 47 5.02 -1.79 -25.63
C LEU A 47 6.31 -1.08 -26.06
N ARG A 48 6.62 -1.16 -27.36
CA ARG A 48 7.58 -0.26 -28.00
C ARG A 48 6.91 1.07 -28.31
N HIS A 49 7.59 2.17 -28.03
CA HIS A 49 7.15 3.51 -28.46
C HIS A 49 7.15 3.59 -29.99
N ASP A 50 6.23 4.38 -30.52
CA ASP A 50 6.05 4.63 -31.94
C ASP A 50 6.85 5.86 -32.40
N GLU A 51 6.83 6.92 -31.60
CA GLU A 51 7.38 8.22 -31.99
C GLU A 51 7.95 8.99 -30.79
N LEU A 52 8.95 9.83 -31.08
CA LEU A 52 9.50 10.83 -30.17
C LEU A 52 9.32 12.21 -30.81
N GLU A 53 8.66 13.11 -30.09
CA GLU A 53 8.46 14.49 -30.52
C GLU A 53 9.32 15.47 -29.73
N GLY A 54 9.53 16.64 -30.31
CA GLY A 54 10.24 17.76 -29.67
C GLY A 54 11.76 17.76 -29.86
N GLY A 55 12.37 16.64 -30.26
CA GLY A 55 13.75 16.58 -30.78
C GLY A 55 14.90 16.60 -29.77
N MET A 56 14.63 16.72 -28.46
CA MET A 56 15.63 16.55 -27.39
C MET A 56 15.78 15.09 -26.96
N LEU A 57 14.79 14.24 -27.24
CA LEU A 57 14.76 12.86 -26.78
C LEU A 57 15.45 11.88 -27.75
N THR A 58 16.17 10.93 -27.18
CA THR A 58 16.63 9.72 -27.86
C THR A 58 16.32 8.51 -26.98
N SER A 59 16.05 7.36 -27.58
CA SER A 59 15.74 6.12 -26.84
C SER A 59 16.87 5.11 -26.92
N SER A 60 17.08 4.36 -25.85
CA SER A 60 17.90 3.15 -25.82
C SER A 60 17.02 1.97 -25.42
N GLY A 61 16.51 1.24 -26.41
CA GLY A 61 15.48 0.22 -26.20
C GLY A 61 14.08 0.82 -26.10
N SER A 62 13.16 0.12 -25.44
CA SER A 62 11.74 0.49 -25.33
C SER A 62 11.43 1.47 -24.20
N ALA A 63 12.32 1.60 -23.22
CA ALA A 63 11.99 2.20 -21.92
C ALA A 63 12.88 3.34 -21.45
N LEU A 64 14.16 3.35 -21.87
CA LEU A 64 15.14 4.33 -21.41
C LEU A 64 15.23 5.47 -22.41
N PHE A 65 14.86 6.68 -21.96
CA PHE A 65 14.94 7.90 -22.75
C PHE A 65 16.04 8.79 -22.21
N ARG A 66 16.84 9.35 -23.11
CA ARG A 66 17.86 10.35 -22.81
C ARG A 66 17.43 11.67 -23.40
N PHE A 67 17.62 12.75 -22.65
CA PHE A 67 17.38 14.10 -23.13
C PHE A 67 18.70 14.88 -23.20
N THR A 68 18.79 15.80 -24.16
CA THR A 68 19.88 16.78 -24.25
C THR A 68 19.31 18.10 -24.69
N LYS A 69 19.44 19.13 -23.85
CA LYS A 69 19.06 20.50 -24.15
C LYS A 69 19.97 21.02 -25.28
N SER A 70 19.37 21.68 -26.26
CA SER A 70 20.12 22.26 -27.39
C SER A 70 19.47 23.56 -27.81
N ALA A 71 20.29 24.59 -28.05
CA ALA A 71 19.83 25.87 -28.56
C ALA A 71 19.19 25.78 -29.96
N GLN A 72 19.36 24.66 -30.69
CA GLN A 72 18.73 24.42 -31.99
C GLN A 72 17.36 23.74 -31.88
N VAL A 73 17.01 23.21 -30.71
CA VAL A 73 15.73 22.52 -30.49
C VAL A 73 14.71 23.53 -29.95
N GLN A 74 13.61 23.72 -30.70
CA GLN A 74 12.68 24.83 -30.47
C GLN A 74 11.53 24.49 -29.51
N SER A 75 11.17 23.21 -29.36
CA SER A 75 10.04 22.82 -28.51
C SER A 75 10.49 22.58 -27.07
N PRO A 76 9.99 23.35 -26.08
CA PRO A 76 10.27 23.07 -24.67
C PRO A 76 9.59 21.78 -24.20
N GLU A 77 8.47 21.41 -24.83
CA GLU A 77 7.75 20.16 -24.58
C GLU A 77 8.31 19.04 -25.45
N GLN A 78 8.52 17.89 -24.82
CA GLN A 78 8.96 16.65 -25.45
C GLN A 78 7.90 15.59 -25.23
N ALA A 79 7.65 14.73 -26.21
CA ALA A 79 6.69 13.66 -26.04
C ALA A 79 7.24 12.30 -26.47
N VAL A 80 6.78 11.27 -25.77
CA VAL A 80 6.91 9.87 -26.17
C VAL A 80 5.51 9.34 -26.45
N ILE A 81 5.33 8.72 -27.61
CA ILE A 81 4.04 8.24 -28.09
C ILE A 81 4.08 6.72 -28.21
N TRP A 82 3.03 6.08 -27.72
CA TRP A 82 2.75 4.66 -27.92
C TRP A 82 1.34 4.46 -28.46
N THR A 83 1.12 3.35 -29.13
CA THR A 83 -0.18 2.90 -29.58
C THR A 83 -0.49 1.56 -28.92
N ALA A 84 -1.63 1.48 -28.23
CA ALA A 84 -2.12 0.24 -27.63
C ALA A 84 -2.22 -0.88 -28.69
N ARG A 85 -1.56 -2.02 -28.46
CA ARG A 85 -1.54 -3.14 -29.43
C ARG A 85 -2.67 -4.13 -29.23
N LYS A 86 -3.22 -4.20 -28.01
CA LYS A 86 -4.30 -5.09 -27.60
C LYS A 86 -5.33 -4.28 -26.84
N THR A 87 -6.59 -4.71 -26.87
CA THR A 87 -7.61 -4.14 -25.98
C THR A 87 -7.44 -4.72 -24.57
N GLY A 88 -7.43 -3.87 -23.55
CA GLY A 88 -7.30 -4.29 -22.16
C GLY A 88 -6.63 -3.26 -21.26
N PRO A 89 -6.36 -3.59 -19.98
CA PRO A 89 -5.74 -2.68 -19.03
C PRO A 89 -4.30 -2.34 -19.43
N HIS A 90 -3.96 -1.05 -19.41
CA HIS A 90 -2.60 -0.57 -19.64
C HIS A 90 -2.09 0.25 -18.46
N TYR A 91 -0.78 0.23 -18.29
CA TYR A 91 -0.08 0.91 -17.21
C TYR A 91 1.15 1.63 -17.75
N LEU A 92 1.42 2.82 -17.22
CA LEU A 92 2.69 3.53 -17.41
C LEU A 92 3.53 3.39 -16.14
N SER A 93 4.70 2.75 -16.22
CA SER A 93 5.73 2.84 -15.19
C SER A 93 6.69 3.97 -15.54
N LEU A 94 6.84 4.93 -14.64
CA LEU A 94 7.64 6.14 -14.81
C LEU A 94 8.71 6.23 -13.72
N ASP A 95 9.93 6.62 -14.09
CA ASP A 95 10.99 7.06 -13.17
C ASP A 95 11.75 8.22 -13.82
N MET A 96 11.45 9.45 -13.40
CA MET A 96 12.12 10.67 -13.87
C MET A 96 13.54 10.82 -13.30
N ARG A 97 14.03 9.86 -12.50
CA ARG A 97 15.36 9.87 -11.88
C ARG A 97 15.68 11.16 -11.13
N GLY A 98 14.63 11.76 -10.53
CA GLY A 98 14.72 13.00 -9.76
C GLY A 98 14.90 14.28 -10.58
N HIS A 99 14.80 14.22 -11.92
CA HIS A 99 14.94 15.42 -12.76
C HIS A 99 13.84 16.46 -12.49
N ASP A 100 14.20 17.74 -12.59
CA ASP A 100 13.26 18.86 -12.47
C ASP A 100 12.47 19.06 -13.76
N THR A 101 11.18 19.31 -13.60
CA THR A 101 10.20 19.40 -14.69
C THR A 101 9.24 20.55 -14.40
N ASP A 102 8.97 21.38 -15.39
CA ASP A 102 7.94 22.42 -15.34
C ASP A 102 6.56 21.88 -15.72
N GLY A 103 6.54 20.78 -16.47
CA GLY A 103 5.31 20.12 -16.92
C GLY A 103 5.52 18.62 -17.11
N LEU A 104 4.51 17.85 -16.72
CA LEU A 104 4.44 16.41 -16.93
C LEU A 104 2.98 16.06 -17.20
N GLU A 105 2.68 15.68 -18.42
CA GLU A 105 1.31 15.40 -18.87
C GLU A 105 1.23 14.00 -19.46
N LEU A 106 0.11 13.34 -19.23
CA LEU A 106 -0.20 12.03 -19.80
C LEU A 106 -1.59 12.11 -20.37
N SER A 107 -1.76 11.65 -21.60
CA SER A 107 -3.07 11.57 -22.23
C SER A 107 -3.26 10.26 -22.98
N VAL A 108 -4.52 9.84 -23.05
CA VAL A 108 -4.99 8.70 -23.85
C VAL A 108 -6.05 9.23 -24.80
N ASP A 109 -5.83 9.08 -26.11
CA ASP A 109 -6.69 9.62 -27.16
C ASP A 109 -7.05 11.12 -26.93
N GLY A 110 -6.06 11.89 -26.48
CA GLY A 110 -6.19 13.33 -26.16
C GLY A 110 -6.91 13.65 -24.86
N THR A 111 -7.37 12.65 -24.10
CA THR A 111 -7.96 12.83 -22.77
C THR A 111 -6.89 12.72 -21.70
N ASN A 112 -6.74 13.76 -20.87
CA ASN A 112 -5.72 13.77 -19.82
C ASN A 112 -5.98 12.71 -18.74
N VAL A 113 -4.93 11.97 -18.41
CA VAL A 113 -4.85 11.03 -17.29
C VAL A 113 -4.17 11.74 -16.13
N GLN A 114 -4.78 11.69 -14.95
CA GLN A 114 -4.14 12.29 -13.77
C GLN A 114 -2.87 11.52 -13.41
N VAL A 115 -1.75 12.23 -13.37
CA VAL A 115 -0.50 11.71 -12.85
C VAL A 115 -0.34 12.20 -11.42
N ASP A 116 -0.34 11.27 -10.46
CA ASP A 116 0.10 11.58 -9.10
C ASP A 116 1.54 12.11 -9.22
N GLY A 117 1.81 13.32 -8.69
CA GLY A 117 3.04 14.11 -8.93
C GLY A 117 4.35 13.47 -8.44
N LYS A 118 4.31 12.19 -8.08
CA LYS A 118 5.45 11.35 -7.83
C LYS A 118 6.20 11.15 -9.14
N LYS A 119 7.38 11.74 -9.21
CA LYS A 119 8.41 11.56 -10.27
C LYS A 119 8.92 10.11 -10.40
N LYS A 120 8.21 9.13 -9.81
CA LYS A 120 8.45 7.69 -9.87
C LYS A 120 7.18 6.92 -9.45
N GLY A 121 6.72 5.94 -10.25
CA GLY A 121 5.58 5.08 -9.89
C GLY A 121 4.95 4.33 -11.06
N ILE A 122 3.88 3.60 -10.78
CA ILE A 122 2.98 3.02 -11.78
C ILE A 122 1.72 3.88 -11.84
N ILE A 123 1.30 4.23 -13.06
CA ILE A 123 0.11 5.01 -13.36
C ILE A 123 -0.82 4.11 -14.17
N GLU A 124 -2.06 3.96 -13.72
CA GLU A 124 -3.10 3.24 -14.46
C GLU A 124 -3.62 4.11 -15.61
N LEU A 125 -3.61 3.57 -16.82
CA LEU A 125 -4.16 4.22 -18.02
C LEU A 125 -5.61 3.81 -18.29
N GLY A 126 -6.10 2.82 -17.55
CA GLY A 126 -7.42 2.21 -17.73
C GLY A 126 -7.40 1.10 -18.79
N SER A 127 -8.59 0.64 -19.14
CA SER A 127 -8.78 -0.32 -20.24
C SER A 127 -8.83 0.43 -21.56
N LEU A 128 -7.85 0.21 -22.42
CA LEU A 128 -7.70 0.87 -23.71
C LEU A 128 -8.19 -0.06 -24.82
N ASP A 129 -8.64 0.52 -25.94
CA ASP A 129 -8.89 -0.23 -27.16
C ASP A 129 -7.58 -0.37 -27.97
N ALA A 130 -7.44 -1.48 -28.71
CA ALA A 130 -6.34 -1.61 -29.66
C ALA A 130 -6.39 -0.45 -30.67
N GLY A 131 -5.28 0.28 -30.81
CA GLY A 131 -5.17 1.48 -31.62
C GLY A 131 -5.25 2.80 -30.86
N SER A 132 -5.64 2.80 -29.57
CA SER A 132 -5.60 4.02 -28.75
C SER A 132 -4.19 4.60 -28.65
N GLU A 133 -4.06 5.91 -28.81
CA GLU A 133 -2.82 6.66 -28.63
C GLU A 133 -2.59 6.96 -27.16
N ILE A 134 -1.37 6.72 -26.69
CA ILE A 134 -0.89 7.07 -25.36
C ILE A 134 0.25 8.06 -25.55
N ARG A 135 0.08 9.28 -25.06
CA ARG A 135 1.06 10.36 -25.17
C ARG A 135 1.53 10.77 -23.78
N PHE A 136 2.82 10.61 -23.53
CA PHE A 136 3.50 11.16 -22.35
C PHE A 136 4.32 12.37 -22.77
N SER A 137 3.97 13.53 -22.24
CA SER A 137 4.65 14.81 -22.46
C SER A 137 5.44 15.24 -21.23
N VAL A 138 6.64 15.76 -21.44
CA VAL A 138 7.52 16.31 -20.41
C VAL A 138 8.15 17.63 -20.86
N GLN A 139 8.12 18.62 -19.97
CA GLN A 139 8.87 19.85 -20.07
C GLN A 139 9.89 19.91 -18.93
N PHE A 140 11.19 19.86 -19.28
CA PHE A 140 12.27 19.95 -18.29
C PHE A 140 12.45 21.39 -17.82
N ALA A 141 12.61 21.58 -16.52
CA ALA A 141 12.83 22.91 -15.95
C ALA A 141 14.22 23.46 -16.32
N ASP A 142 14.39 24.77 -16.24
CA ASP A 142 15.71 25.42 -16.43
C ASP A 142 16.76 24.91 -15.43
N THR A 143 16.34 24.53 -14.21
CA THR A 143 17.21 23.94 -13.18
C THR A 143 17.65 22.51 -13.49
N ALA A 144 16.98 21.81 -14.41
CA ALA A 144 17.40 20.47 -14.81
C ALA A 144 18.76 20.52 -15.55
N PRO A 145 19.59 19.48 -15.42
CA PRO A 145 20.86 19.41 -16.14
C PRO A 145 20.71 19.55 -17.66
N GLU A 146 21.80 19.93 -18.35
CA GLU A 146 21.84 20.00 -19.82
C GLU A 146 21.56 18.65 -20.51
N SER A 147 21.87 17.54 -19.84
CA SER A 147 21.53 16.21 -20.32
C SER A 147 21.26 15.25 -19.16
N GLY A 148 20.44 14.24 -19.40
CA GLY A 148 20.04 13.27 -18.40
C GLY A 148 19.25 12.13 -19.01
N SER A 149 18.57 11.37 -18.15
CA SER A 149 17.77 10.22 -18.60
C SER A 149 16.63 9.93 -17.65
N PHE A 150 15.55 9.40 -18.18
CA PHE A 150 14.42 8.89 -17.41
C PHE A 150 13.96 7.55 -18.00
N GLU A 151 13.17 6.80 -17.22
CA GLU A 151 12.50 5.60 -17.69
C GLU A 151 11.00 5.85 -17.80
N ALA A 152 10.41 5.45 -18.94
CA ALA A 152 8.97 5.41 -19.13
C ALA A 152 8.61 4.11 -19.88
N ARG A 153 7.69 3.32 -19.33
CA ARG A 153 7.30 2.00 -19.86
C ARG A 153 5.79 1.91 -19.92
N VAL A 154 5.25 1.72 -21.10
CA VAL A 154 3.84 1.33 -21.24
C VAL A 154 3.77 -0.19 -21.33
N SER A 155 2.88 -0.82 -20.58
CA SER A 155 2.65 -2.27 -20.66
C SER A 155 1.16 -2.59 -20.59
N SER A 156 0.73 -3.61 -21.32
CA SER A 156 -0.62 -4.18 -21.22
C SER A 156 -0.64 -5.37 -20.28
N LEU A 157 -1.68 -5.48 -19.46
CA LEU A 157 -1.92 -6.63 -18.58
C LEU A 157 -2.68 -7.72 -19.33
N ASP A 158 -2.16 -8.95 -19.31
CA ASP A 158 -2.87 -10.10 -19.86
C ASP A 158 -3.90 -10.64 -18.84
N LEU A 159 -5.18 -10.38 -19.13
CA LEU A 159 -6.28 -10.74 -18.24
C LEU A 159 -6.56 -12.25 -18.21
N ASP A 160 -6.24 -12.98 -19.28
CA ASP A 160 -6.41 -14.42 -19.33
C ASP A 160 -5.37 -15.09 -18.41
N ILE A 161 -4.13 -14.60 -18.45
CA ILE A 161 -3.07 -15.00 -17.52
C ILE A 161 -3.45 -14.62 -16.08
N MET A 162 -3.91 -13.39 -15.80
CA MET A 162 -4.36 -13.01 -14.45
C MET A 162 -5.45 -13.93 -13.91
N GLN A 163 -6.44 -14.26 -14.75
CA GLN A 163 -7.54 -15.11 -14.36
C GLN A 163 -7.05 -16.53 -14.07
N ALA A 164 -6.17 -17.08 -14.91
CA ALA A 164 -5.58 -18.39 -14.68
C ALA A 164 -4.80 -18.46 -13.36
N LEU A 165 -3.98 -17.43 -13.06
CA LEU A 165 -3.25 -17.33 -11.80
C LEU A 165 -4.19 -17.23 -10.60
N SER A 166 -5.27 -16.44 -10.70
CA SER A 166 -6.28 -16.32 -9.64
C SER A 166 -7.00 -17.64 -9.38
N LEU A 167 -7.39 -18.37 -10.43
CA LEU A 167 -8.03 -19.68 -10.29
C LEU A 167 -7.10 -20.72 -9.66
N GLU A 168 -5.82 -20.73 -10.05
CA GLU A 168 -4.80 -21.60 -9.46
C GLU A 168 -4.52 -21.23 -7.99
N ALA A 169 -4.54 -19.94 -7.64
CA ALA A 169 -4.42 -19.53 -6.24
C ALA A 169 -5.63 -19.97 -5.41
N ILE A 170 -6.85 -19.89 -5.98
CA ILE A 170 -8.09 -20.28 -5.31
C ILE A 170 -8.14 -21.79 -5.08
N SER A 171 -7.70 -22.62 -6.04
CA SER A 171 -7.75 -24.10 -5.90
C SER A 171 -6.89 -24.63 -4.75
N ARG A 172 -5.87 -23.88 -4.34
CA ARG A 172 -4.95 -24.21 -3.24
C ARG A 172 -5.00 -23.18 -2.10
N GLY A 173 -6.10 -22.42 -2.05
CA GLY A 173 -6.33 -21.33 -1.12
C GLY A 173 -6.91 -21.78 0.22
N ILE A 174 -6.88 -20.87 1.19
CA ILE A 174 -7.57 -21.04 2.47
C ILE A 174 -9.09 -21.05 2.27
N GLU A 175 -9.75 -21.98 2.96
CA GLU A 175 -11.19 -22.18 3.00
C GLU A 175 -11.75 -21.78 4.38
N ASP A 176 -13.08 -21.60 4.46
CA ASP A 176 -13.79 -21.25 5.70
C ASP A 176 -13.17 -20.06 6.48
N LEU A 177 -12.64 -19.10 5.73
CA LEU A 177 -11.94 -17.93 6.26
C LEU A 177 -12.90 -17.04 7.07
N THR A 178 -12.52 -16.79 8.32
CA THR A 178 -13.10 -15.74 9.14
C THR A 178 -12.03 -14.71 9.46
N MET A 179 -12.34 -13.44 9.18
CA MET A 179 -11.49 -12.30 9.51
C MET A 179 -12.13 -11.43 10.60
N LYS A 180 -11.29 -10.96 11.52
CA LYS A 180 -11.56 -9.96 12.54
C LYS A 180 -10.48 -8.87 12.47
N GLU A 181 -10.60 -7.85 13.30
CA GLU A 181 -9.70 -6.70 13.32
C GLU A 181 -8.26 -7.10 13.69
N ASP A 182 -8.10 -8.05 14.61
CA ASP A 182 -6.82 -8.45 15.20
C ASP A 182 -6.46 -9.92 14.95
N HIS A 183 -7.28 -10.67 14.23
CA HIS A 183 -6.99 -12.08 13.92
C HIS A 183 -7.74 -12.58 12.69
N PHE A 184 -7.25 -13.66 12.10
CA PHE A 184 -7.98 -14.42 11.10
C PHE A 184 -7.72 -15.92 11.26
N PHE A 185 -8.68 -16.73 10.82
CA PHE A 185 -8.59 -18.17 10.87
C PHE A 185 -9.31 -18.82 9.71
N GLY A 186 -8.89 -20.02 9.34
CA GLY A 186 -9.50 -20.82 8.29
C GLY A 186 -8.88 -22.21 8.23
N GLU A 187 -9.35 -23.00 7.29
CA GLU A 187 -8.86 -24.36 7.03
C GLU A 187 -8.15 -24.38 5.67
N ILE A 188 -7.12 -25.22 5.53
CA ILE A 188 -6.42 -25.37 4.25
C ILE A 188 -5.98 -26.80 4.05
N THR A 189 -6.01 -27.27 2.80
CA THR A 189 -5.45 -28.56 2.43
C THR A 189 -4.19 -28.34 1.60
N ALA A 190 -3.05 -28.76 2.12
CA ALA A 190 -1.78 -28.76 1.42
C ALA A 190 -1.56 -30.13 0.76
N GLU A 191 -1.50 -30.17 -0.56
CA GLU A 191 -1.23 -31.42 -1.30
C GLU A 191 0.17 -31.96 -1.04
N GLU A 192 1.15 -31.04 -0.89
CA GLU A 192 2.55 -31.34 -0.66
C GLU A 192 3.12 -30.48 0.49
N GLU A 193 4.28 -30.86 1.02
CA GLU A 193 5.02 -30.04 1.98
C GLU A 193 5.52 -28.75 1.30
N GLY A 194 5.28 -27.60 1.93
CA GLY A 194 5.61 -26.31 1.34
C GLY A 194 5.48 -25.15 2.32
N LEU A 195 4.93 -24.05 1.82
CA LEU A 195 4.59 -22.87 2.61
C LEU A 195 3.14 -22.48 2.38
N LEU A 196 2.50 -21.93 3.41
CA LEU A 196 1.35 -21.05 3.24
C LEU A 196 1.87 -19.63 3.06
N LEU A 197 1.65 -19.03 1.90
CA LEU A 197 1.84 -17.60 1.71
C LEU A 197 0.59 -16.86 2.19
N VAL A 198 0.77 -15.76 2.91
CA VAL A 198 -0.32 -14.87 3.35
C VAL A 198 -0.11 -13.50 2.73
N THR A 199 -1.11 -12.98 2.02
CA THR A 199 -1.07 -11.67 1.33
C THR A 199 -1.30 -10.50 2.30
N VAL A 200 -0.91 -10.67 3.57
CA VAL A 200 -0.92 -9.65 4.62
C VAL A 200 0.54 -9.29 4.90
N PRO A 201 0.90 -7.99 4.86
CA PRO A 201 2.26 -7.56 5.17
C PRO A 201 2.72 -8.02 6.56
N TYR A 202 3.99 -8.41 6.66
CA TYR A 202 4.62 -8.80 7.90
C TYR A 202 4.74 -7.59 8.85
N ASP A 203 4.45 -7.86 10.11
CA ASP A 203 4.71 -7.00 11.25
C ASP A 203 5.13 -7.91 12.42
N PRO A 204 6.12 -7.51 13.25
CA PRO A 204 6.57 -8.30 14.40
C PRO A 204 5.48 -8.58 15.44
N GLY A 205 4.34 -7.89 15.40
CA GLY A 205 3.17 -8.16 16.24
C GLY A 205 2.36 -9.39 15.83
N TRP A 206 2.59 -9.96 14.65
CA TRP A 206 1.90 -11.17 14.20
C TRP A 206 2.42 -12.44 14.88
N LYS A 207 1.50 -13.35 15.19
CA LYS A 207 1.76 -14.72 15.62
C LYS A 207 0.92 -15.68 14.80
N ALA A 208 1.50 -16.82 14.46
CA ALA A 208 0.86 -17.85 13.65
C ALA A 208 0.82 -19.19 14.36
N TYR A 209 -0.22 -19.97 14.09
CA TYR A 209 -0.46 -21.28 14.65
C TYR A 209 -1.00 -22.23 13.56
N VAL A 210 -0.49 -23.46 13.56
CA VAL A 210 -0.96 -24.55 12.70
C VAL A 210 -1.45 -25.66 13.62
N ASP A 211 -2.73 -26.01 13.50
CA ASP A 211 -3.40 -27.02 14.35
C ASP A 211 -3.28 -26.72 15.86
N GLY A 212 -3.18 -25.44 16.21
CA GLY A 212 -3.03 -24.96 17.59
C GLY A 212 -1.58 -24.84 18.07
N GLU A 213 -0.61 -25.38 17.33
CA GLU A 213 0.81 -25.29 17.67
C GLU A 213 1.45 -24.03 17.08
N PRO A 214 2.26 -23.29 17.86
CA PRO A 214 2.90 -22.06 17.38
C PRO A 214 3.94 -22.36 16.30
N VAL A 215 3.94 -21.55 15.23
CA VAL A 215 4.90 -21.68 14.13
C VAL A 215 5.61 -20.35 13.87
N ALA A 216 6.88 -20.42 13.46
CA ALA A 216 7.64 -19.25 13.09
C ALA A 216 7.15 -18.69 11.75
N ILE A 217 6.88 -17.37 11.72
CA ILE A 217 6.58 -16.64 10.49
C ILE A 217 7.90 -16.33 9.78
N GLN A 218 8.00 -16.74 8.54
CA GLN A 218 9.03 -16.35 7.58
C GLN A 218 8.50 -15.21 6.71
N THR A 219 9.40 -14.54 5.99
CA THR A 219 9.01 -13.44 5.10
C THR A 219 9.46 -13.71 3.66
N VAL A 220 8.62 -13.29 2.72
CA VAL A 220 8.94 -13.25 1.28
C VAL A 220 9.22 -11.81 0.91
N ASP A 221 10.41 -11.55 0.36
CA ASP A 221 10.93 -10.21 0.03
C ASP A 221 10.81 -9.19 1.18
N SER A 222 10.95 -9.66 2.43
CA SER A 222 10.73 -8.88 3.66
C SER A 222 9.36 -8.19 3.76
N ALA A 223 8.38 -8.62 2.96
CA ALA A 223 7.09 -7.97 2.84
C ALA A 223 5.94 -8.88 3.25
N LEU A 224 5.78 -10.03 2.61
CA LEU A 224 4.65 -10.94 2.87
C LEU A 224 5.01 -12.02 3.88
N MET A 225 4.02 -12.49 4.64
CA MET A 225 4.21 -13.57 5.61
C MET A 225 4.15 -14.94 4.92
N ALA A 226 4.96 -15.87 5.40
CA ALA A 226 4.90 -17.28 5.02
C ALA A 226 5.08 -18.18 6.24
N ILE A 227 4.32 -19.27 6.34
CA ILE A 227 4.51 -20.29 7.38
C ILE A 227 4.70 -21.68 6.76
N PRO A 228 5.57 -22.53 7.32
CA PRO A 228 5.72 -23.90 6.84
C PRO A 228 4.45 -24.72 7.08
N LEU A 229 4.05 -25.48 6.07
CA LEU A 229 3.00 -26.49 6.16
C LEU A 229 3.53 -27.84 5.68
N ASN A 230 3.15 -28.90 6.39
CA ASN A 230 3.30 -30.26 5.89
C ASN A 230 2.14 -30.57 4.93
N SER A 231 2.24 -31.67 4.17
CA SER A 231 1.09 -32.18 3.41
C SER A 231 -0.03 -32.60 4.36
N GLY A 232 -1.27 -32.25 4.04
CA GLY A 232 -2.45 -32.62 4.82
C GLY A 232 -3.42 -31.46 5.00
N HIS A 233 -4.45 -31.73 5.80
CA HIS A 233 -5.46 -30.74 6.16
C HIS A 233 -5.07 -30.06 7.48
N HIS A 234 -5.11 -28.74 7.50
CA HIS A 234 -4.61 -27.92 8.59
C HIS A 234 -5.58 -26.80 8.96
N ARG A 235 -5.64 -26.49 10.25
CA ARG A 235 -6.30 -25.31 10.79
C ARG A 235 -5.28 -24.20 11.00
N ILE A 236 -5.53 -23.07 10.38
CA ILE A 236 -4.64 -21.91 10.40
C ILE A 236 -5.25 -20.83 11.28
N PHE A 237 -4.45 -20.30 12.20
CA PHE A 237 -4.84 -19.16 13.04
C PHE A 237 -3.71 -18.15 13.10
N PHE A 238 -4.02 -16.89 12.80
CA PHE A 238 -3.12 -15.76 12.96
C PHE A 238 -3.73 -14.75 13.91
N ALA A 239 -2.94 -14.23 14.83
CA ALA A 239 -3.32 -13.15 15.74
C ALA A 239 -2.28 -12.04 15.73
N PHE A 240 -2.76 -10.80 15.80
CA PHE A 240 -1.97 -9.59 15.79
C PHE A 240 -2.07 -8.87 17.13
N LEU A 241 -0.92 -8.55 17.70
CA LEU A 241 -0.83 -7.65 18.85
C LEU A 241 0.29 -6.64 18.60
N PRO A 242 0.00 -5.34 18.50
CA PRO A 242 1.03 -4.33 18.24
C PRO A 242 2.18 -4.41 19.23
N VAL A 243 3.42 -4.35 18.71
CA VAL A 243 4.60 -4.22 19.56
C VAL A 243 4.50 -2.92 20.36
N GLY A 244 4.71 -2.99 21.67
CA GLY A 244 4.56 -1.82 22.56
C GLY A 244 3.16 -1.64 23.14
N PHE A 245 2.18 -2.51 22.83
CA PHE A 245 0.82 -2.38 23.34
C PHE A 245 0.77 -2.39 24.87
N HIS A 246 1.48 -3.32 25.51
CA HIS A 246 1.50 -3.41 26.98
C HIS A 246 2.18 -2.19 27.61
N GLU A 247 3.28 -1.73 27.02
CA GLU A 247 4.03 -0.54 27.44
C GLU A 247 3.15 0.71 27.34
N GLY A 248 2.46 0.90 26.22
CA GLY A 248 1.52 2.00 26.02
C GLY A 248 0.35 1.95 27.00
N LEU A 249 -0.16 0.75 27.33
CA LEU A 249 -1.20 0.56 28.33
C LEU A 249 -0.72 0.98 29.73
N PHE A 250 0.49 0.57 30.13
CA PHE A 250 1.06 0.96 31.42
C PHE A 250 1.26 2.47 31.54
N VAL A 251 1.78 3.12 30.49
CA VAL A 251 1.95 4.58 30.45
C VAL A 251 0.60 5.28 30.56
N SER A 252 -0.42 4.81 29.83
CA SER A 252 -1.76 5.37 29.86
C SER A 252 -2.41 5.26 31.23
N LEU A 253 -2.29 4.09 31.88
CA LEU A 253 -2.78 3.88 33.24
C LEU A 253 -2.06 4.76 34.25
N ALA A 254 -0.74 4.89 34.16
CA ALA A 254 0.04 5.78 35.02
C ALA A 254 -0.38 7.25 34.86
N ALA A 255 -0.57 7.72 33.63
CA ALA A 255 -1.05 9.06 33.34
C ALA A 255 -2.46 9.30 33.89
N LEU A 256 -3.36 8.33 33.73
CA LEU A 256 -4.72 8.39 34.29
C LEU A 256 -4.71 8.49 35.81
N CYS A 257 -3.86 7.71 36.49
CA CYS A 257 -3.67 7.80 37.93
C CYS A 257 -3.22 9.21 38.37
N VAL A 258 -2.25 9.80 37.68
CA VAL A 258 -1.78 11.17 37.96
C VAL A 258 -2.89 12.20 37.72
N LEU A 259 -3.68 12.03 36.67
CA LEU A 259 -4.80 12.92 36.35
C LEU A 259 -5.89 12.85 37.43
N ILE A 260 -6.24 11.66 37.90
CA ILE A 260 -7.23 11.47 38.96
C ILE A 260 -6.74 12.10 40.27
N LEU A 261 -5.47 11.90 40.64
CA LEU A 261 -4.90 12.47 41.87
C LEU A 261 -4.92 14.01 41.84
N THR A 262 -4.46 14.62 40.76
CA THR A 262 -4.36 16.09 40.65
C THR A 262 -5.70 16.78 40.33
N GLY A 263 -6.58 16.12 39.56
CA GLY A 263 -7.92 16.61 39.23
C GLY A 263 -8.92 16.44 40.39
N GLY A 264 -8.81 15.34 41.13
CA GLY A 264 -9.62 15.04 42.31
C GLY A 264 -9.43 16.09 43.41
N GLU A 265 -8.19 16.52 43.67
CA GLU A 265 -7.90 17.62 44.60
C GLU A 265 -8.62 18.91 44.18
N LYS A 266 -8.55 19.30 42.90
CA LYS A 266 -9.17 20.54 42.41
C LYS A 266 -10.69 20.50 42.42
N LEU A 267 -11.30 19.33 42.16
CA LEU A 267 -12.74 19.13 42.22
C LEU A 267 -13.26 19.09 43.66
N ALA A 268 -12.54 18.41 44.57
CA ALA A 268 -12.86 18.38 45.99
C ALA A 268 -12.76 19.78 46.61
N VAL A 269 -11.72 20.56 46.29
CA VAL A 269 -11.57 21.95 46.74
C VAL A 269 -12.69 22.85 46.19
N ARG A 270 -13.08 22.70 44.92
CA ARG A 270 -14.21 23.46 44.32
C ARG A 270 -15.56 23.09 44.94
N ALA A 271 -15.81 21.80 45.20
CA ALA A 271 -17.04 21.33 45.85
C ALA A 271 -17.12 21.81 47.31
N TYR A 272 -16.00 21.75 48.04
CA TYR A 272 -15.91 22.26 49.41
C TYR A 272 -16.16 23.79 49.47
N ARG A 273 -15.60 24.55 48.51
CA ARG A 273 -15.86 26.00 48.40
C ARG A 273 -17.32 26.34 48.09
N LYS A 274 -17.98 25.59 47.19
CA LYS A 274 -19.42 25.78 46.88
C LYS A 274 -20.32 25.42 48.07
N GLY A 275 -20.00 24.35 48.81
CA GLY A 275 -20.74 23.95 50.01
C GLY A 275 -20.58 24.93 51.19
N SER A 276 -19.42 25.58 51.33
CA SER A 276 -19.22 26.61 52.35
C SER A 276 -19.96 27.92 52.02
N ALA A 277 -20.06 28.31 50.74
CA ALA A 277 -20.77 29.53 50.35
C ALA A 277 -22.29 29.42 50.61
N GLY A 278 -22.91 28.28 50.28
CA GLY A 278 -24.35 28.05 50.54
C GLY A 278 -24.70 27.88 52.03
N ARG A 279 -23.73 27.55 52.90
CA ARG A 279 -23.96 27.43 54.36
C ARG A 279 -23.86 28.78 55.07
N THR A 280 -23.14 29.74 54.51
CA THR A 280 -23.06 31.11 55.05
C THR A 280 -24.35 31.87 54.76
N ASP A 281 -24.89 31.81 53.53
CA ASP A 281 -26.14 32.50 53.16
C ASP A 281 -27.34 32.07 54.03
N ARG A 282 -27.47 30.76 54.32
CA ARG A 282 -28.59 30.23 55.13
C ARG A 282 -28.56 30.69 56.60
N LYS A 283 -27.36 30.93 57.16
CA LYS A 283 -27.21 31.45 58.53
C LYS A 283 -27.57 32.93 58.64
N THR A 284 -27.23 33.74 57.63
CA THR A 284 -27.60 35.16 57.59
C THR A 284 -29.10 35.40 57.39
N VAL A 285 -29.82 34.48 56.75
CA VAL A 285 -31.28 34.56 56.62
C VAL A 285 -31.97 34.21 57.95
N GLU A 286 -31.52 33.15 58.64
CA GLU A 286 -32.06 32.80 59.97
C GLU A 286 -31.78 33.88 61.03
N GLU A 287 -30.58 34.49 61.03
CA GLU A 287 -30.26 35.59 61.97
C GLU A 287 -30.97 36.91 61.64
N GLY A 288 -31.41 37.09 60.40
CA GLY A 288 -32.18 38.27 59.96
C GLY A 288 -33.67 38.20 60.34
N GLU A 289 -34.30 37.04 60.21
CA GLU A 289 -35.71 36.83 60.59
C GLU A 289 -35.92 36.90 62.11
N ASP A 290 -34.93 36.50 62.91
CA ASP A 290 -35.00 36.60 64.38
C ASP A 290 -34.87 38.04 64.90
N GLN A 291 -34.24 38.95 64.13
CA GLN A 291 -34.13 40.37 64.51
C GLN A 291 -35.35 41.22 64.11
N GLU A 292 -36.12 40.80 63.11
CA GLU A 292 -37.30 41.56 62.63
C GLU A 292 -38.56 41.32 63.48
N ASN A 293 -38.56 40.31 64.36
CA ASN A 293 -39.68 39.99 65.28
C ASN A 293 -39.56 40.61 66.69
N LEU A 294 -38.67 41.58 66.89
CA LEU A 294 -38.35 42.16 68.21
C LEU A 294 -38.55 43.69 68.32
N ILE A 295 -39.31 44.32 67.42
CA ILE A 295 -39.66 45.74 67.47
C ILE A 295 -41.18 45.93 67.57
#